data_AF-A0A8T4NHF5-F1
#
_entry.id   AF-A0A8T4NHF5-F1
#
_cell.length_a   1.000
_cell.length_b   1.000
_cell.length_c   1.000
_cell.angle_alpha   90.00
_cell.angle_beta   90.00
_cell.angle_gamma   90.00
#
_symmetry.space_group_name_H-M   'P 1'
#
loop_
_entity.id
_entity.type
_entity.pdbx_description
1 polymer ?
#
loop_
_entity_poly.entity_id
_entity_poly.type
_entity_poly.pdbx_seq_one_letter_code
_entity_poly.pdbx_strand_id
1 'polypeptide(L)'
;MALRKASSYSHRIARPYTRNSRSKQKAYIKVIPFSKIVKFSMGDQASFRNGKHKFIVSMISQERVQVRDTALESGRMHLHKIMEDNSPGFYFIAVKVTPHHFLRENKSAGGMAGADRISTGMTQSFGQVIGRSAIVSPGSPIFIVSCADEKTARIARDALNTIRPKIPAKTRIVFERRE
;
A
#
# COMPACT_ATOMS: atom_id res chain seq x y z
N MET A 1 -11.75 -18.15 -4.09
CA MET A 1 -11.92 -17.34 -5.31
C MET A 1 -10.67 -16.49 -5.47
N ALA A 2 -9.99 -16.58 -6.62
CA ALA A 2 -8.76 -15.85 -6.85
C ALA A 2 -8.99 -14.33 -6.86
N LEU A 3 -8.03 -13.55 -6.37
CA LEU A 3 -8.09 -12.09 -6.40
C LEU A 3 -8.02 -11.59 -7.85
N ARG A 4 -8.84 -10.60 -8.20
CA ARG A 4 -8.75 -9.95 -9.53
C ARG A 4 -7.41 -9.23 -9.71
N LYS A 5 -6.93 -9.18 -10.96
CA LYS A 5 -5.69 -8.48 -11.34
C LYS A 5 -5.69 -7.02 -10.85
N ALA A 6 -4.52 -6.51 -10.46
CA ALA A 6 -4.36 -5.15 -9.92
C ALA A 6 -4.78 -4.07 -10.92
N SER A 7 -4.48 -4.31 -12.20
CA SER A 7 -4.82 -3.42 -13.32
C SER A 7 -6.31 -3.06 -13.40
N SER A 8 -7.20 -3.89 -12.85
CA SER A 8 -8.63 -3.59 -12.79
C SER A 8 -8.98 -2.40 -11.88
N TYR A 9 -8.08 -2.04 -10.94
CA TYR A 9 -8.27 -0.97 -9.97
C TYR A 9 -7.28 0.18 -10.12
N SER A 10 -5.99 -0.14 -10.35
CA SER A 10 -4.89 0.79 -10.12
C SER A 10 -5.04 2.15 -10.80
N HIS A 11 -5.41 2.20 -12.08
CA HIS A 11 -5.53 3.44 -12.85
C HIS A 11 -6.98 3.94 -12.98
N ARG A 12 -7.94 3.31 -12.29
CA ARG A 12 -9.32 3.79 -12.30
C ARG A 12 -9.48 4.93 -11.32
N ILE A 13 -10.23 5.95 -11.74
CA ILE A 13 -10.65 7.03 -10.85
C ILE A 13 -11.76 6.46 -9.95
N ALA A 14 -11.49 6.38 -8.65
CA ALA A 14 -12.47 5.99 -7.65
C ALA A 14 -12.83 7.15 -6.73
N ARG A 15 -14.10 7.23 -6.36
CA ARG A 15 -14.55 8.06 -5.24
C ARG A 15 -14.19 7.33 -3.94
N PRO A 16 -13.65 8.02 -2.93
CA PRO A 16 -13.29 7.39 -1.66
C PRO A 16 -14.47 6.66 -1.02
N TYR A 17 -14.39 5.34 -0.96
CA TYR A 17 -15.28 4.47 -0.21
C TYR A 17 -14.57 4.02 1.06
N THR A 18 -14.80 4.73 2.16
CA THR A 18 -14.01 4.63 3.41
C THR A 18 -14.85 4.63 4.68
N ARG A 19 -16.17 4.89 4.59
CA ARG A 19 -17.02 5.24 5.73
C ARG A 19 -17.35 4.03 6.63
N ASN A 20 -16.40 3.69 7.50
CA ASN A 20 -16.56 2.82 8.64
C ASN A 20 -16.73 3.65 9.93
N SER A 21 -17.58 3.19 10.84
CA SER A 21 -17.80 3.87 12.13
C SER A 21 -18.12 2.85 13.21
N ARG A 22 -17.87 3.21 14.47
CA ARG A 22 -18.34 2.43 15.63
C ARG A 22 -19.86 2.49 15.79
N SER A 23 -20.47 3.61 15.43
CA SER A 23 -21.93 3.76 15.47
C SER A 23 -22.56 3.13 14.23
N LYS A 24 -23.50 2.19 14.44
CA LYS A 24 -24.19 1.46 13.36
C LYS A 24 -24.89 2.39 12.37
N GLN A 25 -25.46 3.50 12.83
CA GLN A 25 -26.15 4.47 11.97
C GLN A 25 -25.18 5.20 11.00
N LYS A 26 -23.91 5.36 11.40
CA LYS A 26 -22.89 6.04 10.59
C LYS A 26 -22.01 5.06 9.81
N ALA A 27 -22.15 3.76 10.03
CA ALA A 27 -21.37 2.68 9.40
C ALA A 27 -22.08 2.15 8.14
N TYR A 28 -21.83 2.78 7.00
CA TYR A 28 -22.42 2.36 5.71
C TYR A 28 -21.73 1.12 5.15
N ILE A 29 -20.46 0.91 5.49
CA ILE A 29 -19.67 -0.26 5.10
C ILE A 29 -19.76 -1.29 6.21
N LYS A 30 -20.59 -2.32 5.99
CA LYS A 30 -20.86 -3.36 7.00
C LYS A 30 -19.73 -4.37 7.14
N VAL A 31 -19.18 -4.83 6.01
CA VAL A 31 -18.10 -5.83 6.00
C VAL A 31 -16.78 -5.14 5.69
N ILE A 32 -15.87 -5.21 6.65
CA ILE A 32 -14.57 -4.55 6.60
C ILE A 32 -13.49 -5.62 6.50
N PRO A 33 -12.77 -5.74 5.36
CA PRO A 33 -11.61 -6.62 5.28
C PRO A 33 -10.48 -6.10 6.17
N PHE A 34 -9.73 -7.05 6.74
CA PHE A 34 -8.52 -6.76 7.51
C PHE A 34 -7.43 -6.15 6.61
N SER A 35 -6.65 -5.22 7.17
CA SER A 35 -5.46 -4.69 6.50
C SER A 35 -4.36 -5.75 6.50
N LYS A 36 -3.77 -6.02 5.33
CA LYS A 36 -2.57 -6.88 5.26
C LYS A 36 -1.32 -6.25 5.85
N ILE A 37 -1.24 -4.91 5.88
CA ILE A 37 -0.14 -4.20 6.52
C ILE A 37 -0.38 -4.21 8.02
N VAL A 38 0.56 -4.77 8.78
CA VAL A 38 0.52 -4.84 10.25
C VAL A 38 1.33 -3.72 10.89
N LYS A 39 2.54 -3.45 10.38
CA LYS A 39 3.46 -2.43 10.91
C LYS A 39 3.79 -1.41 9.83
N PHE A 40 3.52 -0.13 10.10
CA PHE A 40 3.86 0.98 9.19
C PHE A 40 5.27 1.51 9.41
N SER A 41 5.83 1.34 10.62
CA SER A 41 7.16 1.79 11.01
C SER A 41 8.01 0.62 11.49
N MET A 42 9.28 0.57 11.09
CA MET A 42 10.22 -0.48 11.44
C MET A 42 11.67 0.02 11.48
N GLY A 43 12.56 -0.80 12.02
CA GLY A 43 13.96 -0.45 12.24
C GLY A 43 14.13 0.41 13.48
N ASP A 44 15.21 1.19 13.53
CA ASP A 44 15.55 2.02 14.68
C ASP A 44 14.71 3.30 14.72
N GLN A 45 13.54 3.19 15.34
CA GLN A 45 12.64 4.32 15.57
C GLN A 45 13.18 5.31 16.62
N ALA A 46 14.02 4.86 17.55
CA ALA A 46 14.58 5.70 18.60
C ALA A 46 15.59 6.68 18.00
N SER A 47 16.55 6.18 17.21
CA SER A 47 17.53 7.04 16.54
C SER A 47 16.91 7.97 15.50
N PHE A 48 15.85 7.53 14.81
CA PHE A 48 15.07 8.41 13.93
C PHE A 48 14.43 9.58 14.71
N ARG A 49 13.79 9.30 15.85
CA ARG A 49 13.17 10.34 16.70
C ARG A 49 14.20 11.29 17.30
N ASN A 50 15.38 10.78 17.63
CA ASN A 50 16.49 11.55 18.19
C ASN A 50 17.26 12.36 17.12
N GLY A 51 16.85 12.33 15.85
CA GLY A 51 17.46 13.11 14.78
C GLY A 51 18.83 12.61 14.31
N LYS A 52 19.23 11.38 14.68
CA LYS A 52 20.53 10.81 14.27
C LYS A 52 20.59 10.44 12.79
N HIS A 53 19.43 10.26 12.14
CA HIS A 53 19.36 9.88 10.74
C HIS A 53 19.40 11.11 9.84
N LYS A 54 20.55 11.33 9.19
CA LYS A 54 20.80 12.49 8.33
C LYS A 54 20.33 12.27 6.90
N PHE A 55 20.19 11.03 6.45
CA PHE A 55 19.83 10.72 5.07
C PHE A 55 18.41 10.18 4.98
N ILE A 56 17.65 10.66 4.01
CA ILE A 56 16.29 10.23 3.73
C ILE A 56 16.17 9.86 2.26
N VAL A 57 15.72 8.64 1.99
CA VAL A 57 15.44 8.14 0.67
C VAL A 57 13.95 7.84 0.57
N SER A 58 13.26 8.55 -0.32
CA SER A 58 11.80 8.49 -0.46
C SER A 58 11.43 7.97 -1.84
N MET A 59 10.51 7.00 -1.90
CA MET A 59 9.85 6.58 -3.13
C MET A 59 8.55 7.37 -3.29
N ILE A 60 8.45 8.19 -4.33
CA ILE A 60 7.33 9.10 -4.59
C ILE A 60 6.53 8.62 -5.81
N SER A 61 5.20 8.66 -5.72
CA SER A 61 4.32 8.40 -6.87
C SER A 61 4.31 9.59 -7.82
N GLN A 62 4.48 9.38 -9.13
CA GLN A 62 4.34 10.43 -10.15
C GLN A 62 2.92 10.52 -10.72
N GLU A 63 2.10 9.50 -10.47
CA GLU A 63 0.74 9.45 -10.99
C GLU A 63 -0.28 9.19 -9.87
N ARG A 64 -1.55 9.45 -10.19
CA ARG A 64 -2.66 9.14 -9.30
C ARG A 64 -3.01 7.67 -9.46
N VAL A 65 -2.85 6.89 -8.39
CA VAL A 65 -3.00 5.43 -8.44
C VAL A 65 -3.73 4.90 -7.21
N GLN A 66 -4.39 3.75 -7.37
CA GLN A 66 -4.85 2.92 -6.27
C GLN A 66 -3.86 1.78 -6.00
N VAL A 67 -3.21 1.79 -4.84
CA VAL A 67 -2.26 0.75 -4.44
C VAL A 67 -2.93 -0.19 -3.44
N ARG A 68 -2.92 -1.49 -3.69
CA ARG A 68 -3.47 -2.48 -2.74
C ARG A 68 -2.56 -2.66 -1.53
N ASP A 69 -3.17 -3.00 -0.41
CA ASP A 69 -2.46 -3.32 0.83
C ASP A 69 -1.48 -4.49 0.65
N THR A 70 -1.81 -5.48 -0.18
CA THR A 70 -0.91 -6.59 -0.55
C THR A 70 0.36 -6.13 -1.26
N ALA A 71 0.26 -5.14 -2.14
CA ALA A 71 1.42 -4.57 -2.84
C ALA A 71 2.32 -3.78 -1.88
N LEU A 72 1.70 -2.99 -0.99
CA LEU A 72 2.41 -2.23 0.05
C LEU A 72 3.13 -3.17 1.03
N GLU A 73 2.48 -4.24 1.48
CA GLU A 73 3.08 -5.22 2.38
C GLU A 73 4.22 -6.01 1.71
N SER A 74 4.05 -6.41 0.44
CA SER A 74 5.12 -7.07 -0.30
C SER A 74 6.35 -6.16 -0.49
N GLY A 75 6.13 -4.88 -0.78
CA GLY A 75 7.19 -3.87 -0.85
C GLY A 75 7.88 -3.70 0.49
N ARG A 76 7.10 -3.54 1.57
CA ARG A 76 7.60 -3.40 2.94
C ARG A 76 8.47 -4.58 3.37
N MET A 77 8.00 -5.82 3.18
CA MET A 77 8.74 -7.03 3.56
C MET A 77 10.05 -7.16 2.80
N HIS A 78 10.04 -6.88 1.49
CA HIS A 78 11.24 -6.96 0.66
C HIS A 78 12.27 -5.90 1.04
N LEU A 79 11.81 -4.66 1.24
CA LEU A 79 12.64 -3.55 1.69
C LEU A 79 13.29 -3.86 3.05
N HIS A 80 12.52 -4.37 4.01
CA HIS A 80 13.04 -4.77 5.32
C HIS A 80 14.10 -5.86 5.20
N LYS A 81 13.85 -6.90 4.40
CA LYS A 81 14.81 -7.99 4.20
C LYS A 81 16.15 -7.46 3.70
N ILE A 82 16.15 -6.66 2.63
CA ILE A 82 17.40 -6.12 2.06
C ILE A 82 18.13 -5.23 3.08
N MET A 83 17.40 -4.38 3.79
CA MET A 83 18.03 -3.46 4.75
C MET A 83 18.58 -4.20 5.97
N GLU A 84 17.89 -5.24 6.44
CA GLU A 84 18.34 -6.08 7.57
C GLU A 84 19.57 -6.91 7.20
N ASP A 85 19.60 -7.48 5.99
CA ASP A 85 20.72 -8.30 5.53
C ASP A 85 22.02 -7.47 5.34
N ASN A 86 21.91 -6.18 4.98
CA ASN A 86 23.07 -5.35 4.62
C ASN A 86 23.47 -4.31 5.68
N SER A 87 22.54 -3.80 6.48
CA SER A 87 22.81 -2.70 7.42
C SER A 87 21.89 -2.77 8.65
N PRO A 88 21.95 -3.86 9.44
CA PRO A 88 21.07 -4.05 10.59
C PRO A 88 21.22 -2.91 11.60
N GLY A 89 20.10 -2.36 12.08
CA GLY A 89 20.08 -1.32 13.12
C GLY A 89 20.37 0.12 12.67
N PHE A 90 20.84 0.36 11.44
CA PHE A 90 21.20 1.73 10.97
C PHE A 90 20.13 2.39 10.08
N TYR A 91 18.93 1.82 10.05
CA TYR A 91 17.85 2.30 9.20
C TYR A 91 16.51 2.37 9.93
N PHE A 92 15.63 3.22 9.41
CA PHE A 92 14.23 3.31 9.77
C PHE A 92 13.38 3.30 8.50
N ILE A 93 12.42 2.38 8.40
CA ILE A 93 11.47 2.29 7.29
C ILE A 93 10.11 2.80 7.76
N ALA A 94 9.51 3.70 6.97
CA ALA A 94 8.14 4.13 7.13
C ALA A 94 7.34 3.94 5.84
N VAL A 95 6.24 3.19 5.93
CA VAL A 95 5.18 3.17 4.93
C VAL A 95 4.28 4.38 5.20
N LYS A 96 4.33 5.38 4.33
CA LYS A 96 3.56 6.62 4.50
C LYS A 96 2.10 6.50 4.08
N VAL A 97 1.83 5.54 3.20
CA VAL A 97 0.52 5.36 2.58
C VAL A 97 -0.31 4.33 3.35
N THR A 98 -1.52 4.72 3.74
CA THR A 98 -2.46 3.90 4.51
C THR A 98 -3.64 3.45 3.65
N PRO A 99 -3.98 2.15 3.62
CA PRO A 99 -5.04 1.62 2.78
C PRO A 99 -6.42 1.87 3.41
N HIS A 100 -6.95 3.08 3.25
CA HIS A 100 -8.27 3.47 3.76
C HIS A 100 -9.43 3.09 2.84
N HIS A 101 -9.18 2.98 1.54
CA HIS A 101 -10.22 2.77 0.53
C HIS A 101 -10.59 1.28 0.38
N PHE A 102 -11.88 0.99 0.39
CA PHE A 102 -12.41 -0.36 0.20
C PHE A 102 -12.75 -0.63 -1.27
N LEU A 103 -12.17 -1.72 -1.80
CA LEU A 103 -12.45 -2.21 -3.15
C LEU A 103 -13.69 -3.10 -3.14
N ARG A 104 -14.58 -2.87 -4.12
CA ARG A 104 -15.77 -3.68 -4.34
C ARG A 104 -15.68 -4.46 -5.64
N GLU A 105 -16.22 -5.67 -5.65
CA GLU A 105 -16.45 -6.44 -6.87
C GLU A 105 -17.87 -6.98 -6.91
N ASN A 106 -18.48 -6.92 -8.10
CA ASN A 106 -19.62 -7.77 -8.41
C ASN A 106 -19.08 -9.17 -8.72
N LYS A 107 -19.34 -10.13 -7.83
CA LYS A 107 -18.91 -11.52 -7.99
C LYS A 107 -19.94 -12.24 -8.84
N SER A 108 -19.58 -12.58 -10.07
CA SER A 108 -20.36 -13.50 -10.89
C SER A 108 -20.04 -14.93 -10.44
N ALA A 109 -21.06 -15.72 -10.10
CA ALA A 109 -20.87 -17.15 -9.85
C ALA A 109 -20.64 -17.85 -11.20
N GLY A 110 -19.38 -18.12 -11.51
CA GLY A 110 -19.03 -18.92 -12.69
C GLY A 110 -19.38 -20.38 -12.43
N GLY A 111 -20.36 -20.92 -13.15
CA GLY A 111 -20.60 -22.37 -13.25
C GLY A 111 -22.06 -22.82 -13.31
N MET A 112 -23.01 -22.06 -12.75
CA MET A 112 -24.43 -22.45 -12.72
C MET A 112 -25.30 -21.23 -13.02
N ALA A 113 -25.34 -20.83 -14.29
CA ALA A 113 -26.30 -19.83 -14.75
C ALA A 113 -27.68 -20.52 -14.87
N GLY A 114 -28.49 -20.45 -13.81
CA GLY A 114 -29.90 -20.86 -13.87
C GLY A 114 -30.42 -21.73 -12.73
N ALA A 115 -29.55 -22.30 -11.88
CA ALA A 115 -29.95 -23.09 -10.73
C ALA A 115 -29.66 -22.31 -9.44
N ASP A 116 -30.74 -21.86 -8.78
CA ASP A 116 -30.77 -20.97 -7.62
C ASP A 116 -30.27 -19.54 -7.86
N ARG A 117 -30.75 -18.61 -7.03
CA ARG A 117 -30.57 -17.13 -7.10
C ARG A 117 -29.12 -16.66 -6.88
N ILE A 118 -28.14 -17.37 -7.39
CA ILE A 118 -26.71 -17.25 -7.11
C ILE A 118 -26.05 -16.20 -8.05
N SER A 119 -26.66 -15.90 -9.21
CA SER A 119 -26.18 -14.85 -10.13
C SER A 119 -27.35 -14.21 -10.89
N THR A 120 -27.59 -12.92 -10.66
CA THR A 120 -28.65 -12.13 -11.33
C THR A 120 -28.12 -11.27 -12.48
N GLY A 121 -26.90 -11.57 -12.95
CA GLY A 121 -26.22 -10.78 -14.00
C GLY A 121 -25.83 -9.39 -13.51
N MET A 122 -26.34 -8.35 -14.17
CA MET A 122 -26.06 -6.94 -13.87
C MET A 122 -27.14 -6.26 -13.01
N THR A 123 -28.24 -6.96 -12.71
CA THR A 123 -29.23 -6.43 -11.76
C THR A 123 -28.62 -6.43 -10.35
N GLN A 124 -28.78 -5.33 -9.60
CA GLN A 124 -28.19 -5.13 -8.26
C GLN A 124 -26.64 -5.25 -8.21
N SER A 125 -25.93 -4.75 -9.23
CA SER A 125 -24.48 -4.93 -9.42
C SER A 125 -23.55 -4.11 -8.50
N PHE A 126 -24.01 -3.63 -7.34
CA PHE A 126 -23.20 -2.77 -6.45
C PHE A 126 -21.93 -3.47 -5.93
N GLY A 127 -22.00 -4.79 -5.78
CA GLY A 127 -20.89 -5.65 -5.39
C GLY A 127 -20.60 -5.68 -3.90
N GLN A 128 -19.74 -6.62 -3.52
CA GLN A 128 -19.28 -6.83 -2.14
C GLN A 128 -17.88 -6.27 -1.95
N VAL A 129 -17.54 -5.86 -0.73
CA VAL A 129 -16.18 -5.45 -0.37
C VAL A 129 -15.26 -6.66 -0.33
N ILE A 130 -14.09 -6.57 -0.99
CA ILE A 130 -13.13 -7.68 -1.09
C ILE A 130 -11.78 -7.34 -0.48
N GLY A 131 -11.32 -6.10 -0.63
CA GLY A 131 -9.97 -5.73 -0.22
C GLY A 131 -9.83 -4.26 0.09
N ARG A 132 -8.62 -3.89 0.53
CA ARG A 132 -8.26 -2.52 0.83
C ARG A 132 -7.24 -2.00 -0.17
N SER A 133 -7.30 -0.72 -0.41
CA SER A 133 -6.36 0.01 -1.23
C SER A 133 -6.14 1.40 -0.65
N ALA A 134 -5.04 2.01 -1.05
CA ALA A 134 -4.75 3.40 -0.78
C ALA A 134 -4.85 4.17 -2.09
N ILE A 135 -5.55 5.30 -2.06
CA ILE A 135 -5.56 6.25 -3.16
C ILE A 135 -4.38 7.18 -2.93
N VAL A 136 -3.38 7.12 -3.81
CA VAL A 136 -2.15 7.90 -3.73
C VAL A 136 -2.22 9.02 -4.77
N SER A 137 -1.98 10.25 -4.32
CA SER A 137 -1.88 11.41 -5.20
C SER A 137 -0.47 11.51 -5.81
N PRO A 138 -0.33 12.12 -7.00
CA PRO A 138 0.98 12.48 -7.54
C PRO A 138 1.78 13.32 -6.53
N GLY A 139 3.08 13.09 -6.45
CA GLY A 139 3.99 13.78 -5.51
C GLY A 139 3.98 13.22 -4.09
N SER A 140 3.08 12.30 -3.73
CA SER A 140 3.03 11.73 -2.39
C SER A 140 4.07 10.61 -2.20
N PRO A 141 4.80 10.58 -1.06
CA PRO A 141 5.72 9.50 -0.75
C PRO A 141 4.95 8.23 -0.36
N ILE A 142 5.37 7.08 -0.89
CA ILE A 142 4.83 5.75 -0.59
C ILE A 142 5.65 5.11 0.52
N PHE A 143 6.96 5.00 0.30
CA PHE A 143 7.93 4.49 1.27
C PHE A 143 8.97 5.56 1.56
N ILE A 144 9.38 5.63 2.81
CA ILE A 144 10.50 6.44 3.26
C ILE A 144 11.46 5.53 4.00
N VAL A 145 12.74 5.65 3.68
CA VAL A 145 13.83 5.02 4.40
C VAL A 145 14.73 6.13 4.92
N SER A 146 14.90 6.17 6.23
CA SER A 146 15.80 7.11 6.89
C SER A 146 17.03 6.35 7.39
N CYS A 147 18.21 6.87 7.12
CA CYS A 147 19.48 6.20 7.34
C CYS A 147 20.42 7.11 8.14
N ALA A 148 21.21 6.50 9.03
CA ALA A 148 22.29 7.19 9.74
C ALA A 148 23.45 7.56 8.79
N ASP A 149 23.87 6.60 7.97
CA ASP A 149 25.05 6.73 7.12
C ASP A 149 24.73 6.83 5.63
N GLU A 150 25.64 7.45 4.87
CA GLU A 150 25.52 7.58 3.42
C GLU A 150 25.59 6.21 2.72
N LYS A 151 26.42 5.29 3.24
CA LYS A 151 26.52 3.91 2.70
C LYS A 151 25.18 3.20 2.77
N THR A 152 24.51 3.26 3.92
CA THR A 152 23.16 2.70 4.12
C THR A 152 22.13 3.38 3.23
N ALA A 153 22.26 4.68 2.98
CA ALA A 153 21.37 5.40 2.08
C ALA A 153 21.52 4.98 0.61
N ARG A 154 22.73 4.62 0.16
CA ARG A 154 22.96 4.03 -1.18
C ARG A 154 22.28 2.67 -1.31
N ILE A 155 22.43 1.81 -0.30
CA ILE A 155 21.76 0.51 -0.23
C ILE A 155 20.22 0.69 -0.24
N ALA A 156 19.71 1.66 0.52
CA ALA A 156 18.28 1.98 0.54
C ALA A 156 17.75 2.40 -0.84
N ARG A 157 18.54 3.18 -1.60
CA ARG A 157 18.18 3.56 -2.97
C ARG A 157 18.06 2.35 -3.88
N ASP A 158 19.01 1.42 -3.80
CA ASP A 158 18.99 0.19 -4.61
C ASP A 158 17.83 -0.72 -4.20
N ALA A 159 17.58 -0.86 -2.89
CA ALA A 159 16.43 -1.59 -2.36
C ALA A 159 15.09 -0.97 -2.79
N LEU A 160 15.00 0.36 -2.87
CA LEU A 160 13.81 1.03 -3.41
C LEU A 160 13.65 0.80 -4.92
N ASN A 161 14.75 0.69 -5.68
CA ASN A 161 14.69 0.33 -7.09
C ASN A 161 14.17 -1.11 -7.30
N THR A 162 14.57 -2.07 -6.46
CA THR A 162 14.09 -3.47 -6.60
C THR A 162 12.60 -3.62 -6.27
N ILE A 163 12.04 -2.82 -5.36
CA ILE A 163 10.60 -2.85 -5.07
C ILE A 163 9.74 -2.10 -6.10
N ARG A 164 10.35 -1.28 -6.97
CA ARG A 164 9.63 -0.47 -7.97
C ARG A 164 8.59 -1.27 -8.78
N PRO A 165 8.87 -2.49 -9.28
CA PRO A 165 7.89 -3.30 -10.01
C PRO A 165 6.71 -3.80 -9.18
N LYS A 166 6.80 -3.79 -7.84
CA LYS A 166 5.72 -4.24 -6.95
C LYS A 166 4.61 -3.19 -6.82
N ILE A 167 4.93 -1.92 -7.08
CA ILE A 167 3.98 -0.81 -7.00
C ILE A 167 3.39 -0.56 -8.39
N PRO A 168 2.06 -0.49 -8.53
CA PRO A 168 1.40 -0.34 -9.82
C PRO A 168 1.41 1.13 -10.30
N ALA A 169 2.51 1.84 -10.11
CA ALA A 169 2.65 3.23 -10.52
C ALA A 169 4.06 3.59 -10.99
N LYS A 170 4.14 4.61 -11.84
CA LYS A 170 5.38 5.34 -12.13
C LYS A 170 5.85 6.02 -10.85
N THR A 171 6.98 5.56 -10.33
CA THR A 171 7.61 6.12 -9.13
C THR A 171 8.94 6.78 -9.44
N ARG A 172 9.30 7.76 -8.62
CA ARG A 172 10.60 8.44 -8.60
C ARG A 172 11.22 8.26 -7.22
N ILE A 173 12.51 7.97 -7.16
CA ILE A 173 13.26 7.93 -5.91
C ILE A 173 13.93 9.28 -5.70
N VAL A 174 13.75 9.86 -4.51
CA VAL A 174 14.32 11.14 -4.11
C VAL A 174 15.25 10.91 -2.93
N PHE A 175 16.42 11.54 -2.98
CA PHE A 175 17.41 11.53 -1.93
C PHE A 175 17.47 12.92 -1.31
N GLU A 176 17.32 12.98 0.00
CA GLU A 176 17.37 14.20 0.80
C GLU A 176 18.39 14.01 1.92
N ARG A 177 19.24 15.02 2.11
CA ARG A 177 20.13 15.11 3.27
C ARG A 177 19.56 16.16 4.21
N ARG A 178 19.25 15.77 5.44
CA ARG A 178 18.93 16.69 6.53
C ARG A 178 20.24 17.14 7.18
N GLU A 179 20.38 18.45 7.33
CA GLU A 179 21.44 19.09 8.11
C GLU A 179 21.22 18.87 9.61
#